data_AF-A0A5A7VAF8-F1
#
_entry.id   AF-A0A5A7VAF8-F1
#
_cell.length_a   1.000
_cell.length_b   1.000
_cell.length_c   1.000
_cell.angle_alpha   90.00
_cell.angle_beta   90.00
_cell.angle_gamma   90.00
#
_symmetry.space_group_name_H-M   'P 1'
#
loop_
_entity.id
_entity.type
_entity.pdbx_description
1 polymer ?
#
loop_
_entity_poly.entity_id
_entity_poly.type
_entity_poly.pdbx_seq_one_letter_code
_entity_poly.pdbx_strand_id
1 'polypeptide(L)'
;MEKRKKICIADSTMEAEYVAACEATKEVIWLRKFLKDLEVVPNMHLPINLYCDNNGAVANSREPRNHKRGKHIECKYHLIREIVHHGDVVVA
;
A
#
# COMPACT_ATOMS: atom_id res chain seq x y z
N MET A 1 22.83 5.78 1.56
CA MET A 1 21.95 6.95 1.38
C MET A 1 20.86 6.90 2.43
N GLU A 2 20.88 7.82 3.39
CA GLU A 2 19.88 7.86 4.46
C GLU A 2 18.55 8.37 3.90
N LYS A 3 17.49 7.54 3.93
CA LYS A 3 16.14 7.98 3.56
C LYS A 3 15.69 9.04 4.56
N ARG A 4 15.61 10.31 4.14
CA ARG A 4 14.93 11.36 4.91
C ARG A 4 13.47 10.93 5.12
N LYS A 5 13.12 10.59 6.36
CA LYS A 5 11.73 10.32 6.75
C LYS A 5 10.93 11.59 6.51
N LYS A 6 10.06 11.59 5.50
CA LYS A 6 9.07 12.66 5.33
C LYS A 6 8.06 12.52 6.46
N ILE A 7 7.87 13.58 7.23
CA ILE A 7 6.85 13.62 8.28
C ILE A 7 5.48 13.47 7.59
N CYS A 8 4.74 12.44 7.98
CA CYS A 8 3.37 12.19 7.59
C CYS A 8 2.52 12.47 8.83
N ILE A 9 1.66 13.48 8.77
CA ILE A 9 0.73 13.78 9.86
C ILE A 9 -0.61 13.17 9.44
N ALA A 10 -1.04 12.14 10.15
CA ALA A 10 -2.34 11.53 9.95
C ALA A 10 -3.33 12.16 10.94
N ASP A 11 -4.44 12.67 10.43
CA ASP A 11 -5.46 13.36 11.24
C ASP A 11 -6.47 12.37 11.84
N SER A 12 -6.35 11.08 11.51
CA SER A 12 -7.16 9.99 12.07
C SER A 12 -6.40 8.66 12.12
N THR A 13 -6.85 7.73 12.97
CA THR A 13 -6.31 6.35 13.02
C THR A 13 -6.45 5.64 11.67
N MET A 14 -7.55 5.85 10.95
CA MET A 14 -7.73 5.28 9.60
C MET A 14 -6.65 5.78 8.63
N GLU A 15 -6.30 7.06 8.68
CA GLU A 15 -5.23 7.61 7.85
C GLU A 15 -3.86 7.07 8.24
N ALA A 16 -3.60 6.89 9.54
CA ALA A 16 -2.36 6.28 10.04
C ALA A 16 -2.22 4.83 9.54
N GLU A 17 -3.28 4.03 9.63
CA GLU A 17 -3.32 2.66 9.12
C GLU A 17 -3.14 2.60 7.60
N TYR A 18 -3.77 3.53 6.87
CA TYR A 18 -3.59 3.63 5.42
C TYR A 18 -2.14 3.99 5.04
N VAL A 19 -1.51 4.88 5.81
CA VAL A 19 -0.11 5.26 5.65
C VAL A 19 0.81 4.07 5.90
N ALA A 20 0.52 3.27 6.94
CA ALA A 20 1.23 2.04 7.24
C ALA A 20 1.08 0.99 6.13
N ALA A 21 -0.16 0.75 5.67
CA ALA A 21 -0.46 -0.13 4.54
C ALA A 21 0.28 0.31 3.27
N CYS A 22 0.41 1.62 3.03
CA CYS A 22 1.14 2.18 1.89
C CYS A 22 2.63 1.84 1.94
N GLU A 23 3.28 2.00 3.10
CA GLU A 23 4.69 1.64 3.24
C GLU A 23 4.88 0.12 3.15
N ALA A 24 4.00 -0.67 3.76
CA ALA A 24 4.02 -2.13 3.64
C ALA A 24 3.86 -2.59 2.17
N THR A 25 2.97 -1.96 1.41
CA THR A 25 2.78 -2.26 -0.01
C THR A 25 4.06 -2.03 -0.83
N LYS A 26 4.81 -0.94 -0.55
CA LYS A 26 6.09 -0.67 -1.24
C LYS A 26 7.11 -1.75 -0.97
N GLU A 27 7.24 -2.16 0.29
CA GLU A 27 8.16 -3.23 0.69
C GLU A 27 7.74 -4.58 0.08
N VAL A 28 6.44 -4.87 0.03
CA VAL A 28 5.90 -6.08 -0.64
C VAL A 28 6.22 -6.08 -2.14
N ILE A 29 6.08 -4.96 -2.85
CA ILE A 29 6.45 -4.87 -4.26
C ILE A 29 7.94 -5.09 -4.45
N TRP A 30 8.76 -4.49 -3.59
CA TRP A 30 10.21 -4.67 -3.65
C TRP A 30 10.58 -6.15 -3.44
N LEU A 31 10.00 -6.79 -2.42
CA LEU A 31 10.18 -8.21 -2.15
C LEU A 31 9.70 -9.08 -3.33
N ARG A 32 8.55 -8.79 -3.92
CA ARG A 32 8.04 -9.52 -5.08
C ARG A 32 9.00 -9.46 -6.26
N LYS A 33 9.54 -8.27 -6.56
CA LYS A 33 10.55 -8.10 -7.64
C LYS A 33 11.81 -8.90 -7.33
N PHE A 34 12.33 -8.75 -6.11
CA PHE A 34 13.51 -9.48 -5.66
C PHE A 34 13.33 -11.01 -5.76
N LEU A 35 12.20 -11.53 -5.28
CA LEU A 35 11.92 -12.97 -5.34
C LEU A 35 11.68 -13.47 -6.77
N LYS A 36 11.09 -12.63 -7.63
CA LYS A 36 10.92 -12.93 -9.05
C LYS A 36 12.27 -13.04 -9.76
N ASP A 37 13.21 -12.14 -9.47
CA ASP A 37 14.55 -12.14 -10.05
C ASP A 37 15.39 -13.35 -9.60
N LEU A 38 15.10 -13.90 -8.41
CA LEU A 38 15.73 -15.12 -7.91
C LEU A 38 15.16 -16.41 -8.51
N GLU A 39 13.95 -16.37 -9.09
CA GLU A 39 13.24 -17.54 -9.65
C GLU A 39 13.04 -18.72 -8.67
N VAL A 40 13.19 -18.49 -7.35
CA VAL A 40 13.11 -19.55 -6.32
C VAL A 40 11.71 -19.77 -5.75
N VAL A 41 10.79 -18.82 -5.96
CA VAL A 41 9.42 -18.92 -5.43
C VAL A 41 8.42 -19.13 -6.57
N PRO A 42 7.70 -20.26 -6.60
CA PRO A 42 6.68 -20.50 -7.62
C PRO A 42 5.51 -19.52 -7.46
N ASN A 43 4.77 -19.29 -8.54
CA ASN A 43 3.54 -18.50 -8.54
C ASN A 43 3.66 -17.02 -8.13
N MET A 44 4.85 -16.40 -8.24
CA MET A 44 5.03 -14.96 -8.03
C MET A 44 4.27 -14.05 -9.02
N HIS A 45 3.61 -14.63 -10.02
CA HIS A 45 2.66 -13.93 -10.89
C HIS A 45 1.32 -13.63 -10.20
N LEU A 46 0.96 -14.37 -9.14
CA LEU A 46 -0.27 -14.14 -8.38
C LEU A 46 -0.17 -12.88 -7.50
N PRO A 47 -1.32 -12.26 -7.16
CA PRO A 47 -1.36 -11.13 -6.22
C PRO A 47 -0.90 -11.55 -4.82
N ILE A 48 -0.21 -10.64 -4.11
CA ILE A 48 0.15 -10.84 -2.70
C ILE A 48 -0.95 -10.25 -1.80
N ASN A 49 -1.40 -11.01 -0.80
CA ASN A 49 -2.36 -10.51 0.19
C ASN A 49 -1.64 -9.68 1.27
N LEU A 50 -2.01 -8.41 1.37
CA LEU A 50 -1.60 -7.52 2.45
C LEU A 50 -2.76 -7.36 3.43
N TYR A 51 -2.64 -7.96 4.62
CA TYR A 51 -3.68 -7.87 5.64
C TYR A 51 -3.60 -6.56 6.41
N CYS A 52 -4.73 -5.86 6.52
CA CYS A 52 -4.89 -4.64 7.30
C CYS A 52 -6.08 -4.78 8.25
N ASP A 53 -5.87 -4.50 9.53
CA ASP A 53 -6.91 -4.61 10.57
C ASP A 53 -8.00 -3.53 10.47
N ASN A 54 -7.74 -2.47 9.69
CA ASN A 54 -8.66 -1.36 9.50
C ASN A 54 -9.53 -1.55 8.24
N ASN A 55 -10.78 -1.97 8.45
CA ASN A 55 -11.78 -2.09 7.39
C ASN A 55 -11.98 -0.80 6.58
N GLY A 56 -11.79 0.38 7.18
CA GLY A 56 -11.84 1.66 6.48
C GLY A 56 -10.67 1.84 5.51
N ALA A 57 -9.47 1.40 5.88
CA ALA A 57 -8.31 1.42 5.00
C ALA A 57 -8.44 0.38 3.87
N VAL A 58 -8.93 -0.83 4.19
CA VAL A 58 -9.25 -1.88 3.20
C VAL A 58 -10.31 -1.41 2.20
N ALA A 59 -11.38 -0.76 2.67
CA ALA A 59 -12.39 -0.22 1.77
C ALA A 59 -11.83 0.90 0.87
N ASN A 60 -11.02 1.81 1.43
CA ASN A 60 -10.46 2.95 0.69
C ASN A 60 -9.40 2.58 -0.36
N SER A 61 -8.74 1.42 -0.21
CA SER A 61 -7.81 0.89 -1.19
C SER A 61 -8.52 0.36 -2.44
N ARG A 62 -9.77 -0.13 -2.28
CA ARG A 62 -10.61 -0.66 -3.35
C ARG A 62 -11.51 0.41 -3.96
N GLU A 63 -12.16 1.21 -3.13
CA GLU A 63 -13.13 2.21 -3.56
C GLU A 63 -12.82 3.59 -2.96
N PRO A 64 -12.60 4.62 -3.79
CA PRO A 64 -12.32 5.96 -3.30
C PRO A 64 -13.48 6.59 -2.53
N ARG A 65 -13.32 6.77 -1.22
CA ARG A 65 -14.21 7.66 -0.46
C ARG A 65 -13.69 9.11 -0.53
N ASN A 66 -14.54 10.01 -1.01
CA ASN A 66 -14.23 11.43 -1.14
C ASN A 66 -14.28 12.12 0.23
N HIS A 67 -13.09 12.28 0.82
CA HIS A 67 -12.86 13.18 1.94
C HIS A 67 -11.73 14.13 1.55
N LYS A 68 -11.84 15.41 1.92
CA LYS A 68 -10.73 16.36 1.77
C LYS A 68 -9.58 15.88 2.65
N ARG A 69 -8.44 15.57 2.03
CA ARG A 69 -7.23 15.06 2.71
C ARG A 69 -6.04 15.95 2.37
N GLY A 70 -5.03 15.94 3.22
CA GLY A 70 -3.75 16.57 2.90
C GLY A 70 -3.10 15.90 1.67
N LYS A 71 -2.44 16.69 0.81
CA LYS A 71 -1.80 16.22 -0.44
C LYS A 71 -0.88 15.01 -0.26
N HIS A 72 -0.17 14.93 0.86
CA HIS A 72 0.75 13.83 1.15
C HIS A 72 0.03 12.50 1.42
N ILE A 73 -1.16 12.55 2.02
CA ILE A 73 -2.04 11.38 2.20
C ILE A 73 -2.64 11.00 0.86
N GLU A 74 -3.13 11.96 0.08
CA GLU A 74 -3.69 11.72 -1.25
C GLU A 74 -2.73 10.97 -2.17
N CYS A 75 -1.44 11.35 -2.22
CA CYS A 75 -0.43 10.61 -2.98
C CYS A 75 -0.29 9.14 -2.54
N LYS A 76 -0.37 8.85 -1.24
CA LYS A 76 -0.31 7.47 -0.71
C LYS A 76 -1.54 6.67 -1.12
N TYR A 77 -2.70 7.30 -1.16
CA TYR A 77 -3.95 6.71 -1.65
C TYR A 77 -3.87 6.34 -3.13
N HIS A 78 -3.34 7.23 -3.97
CA HIS A 78 -3.15 6.92 -5.38
C HIS A 78 -2.21 5.72 -5.59
N LEU A 79 -1.10 5.66 -4.84
CA LEU A 79 -0.14 4.58 -4.97
C LEU A 79 -0.76 3.20 -4.68
N ILE A 80 -1.42 3.03 -3.52
CA ILE A 80 -2.02 1.73 -3.18
C ILE A 80 -3.07 1.33 -4.22
N ARG A 81 -3.91 2.29 -4.66
CA ARG A 81 -4.96 2.02 -5.66
C ARG A 81 -4.39 1.57 -6.99
N GLU A 82 -3.31 2.21 -7.45
CA GLU A 82 -2.62 1.83 -8.69
C GLU A 82 -2.10 0.38 -8.61
N ILE A 83 -1.51 0.01 -7.47
CA ILE A 83 -0.95 -1.32 -7.24
C ILE A 83 -2.05 -2.38 -7.15
N VAL A 84 -3.15 -2.07 -6.44
CA VAL A 84 -4.32 -2.96 -6.35
C VAL A 84 -4.96 -3.13 -7.73
N HIS A 85 -5.07 -2.05 -8.50
CA HIS A 85 -5.60 -2.09 -9.86
C HIS A 85 -4.70 -2.89 -10.81
N HIS A 86 -3.38 -2.84 -10.64
CA HIS A 86 -2.44 -3.67 -11.41
C HIS A 86 -2.54 -5.17 -11.05
N GLY A 87 -3.21 -5.52 -9.95
CA GLY A 87 -3.34 -6.90 -9.48
C GLY A 87 -2.08 -7.44 -8.82
N ASP A 88 -1.15 -6.58 -8.43
CA ASP A 88 0.10 -6.99 -7.79
C ASP A 88 -0.09 -7.33 -6.31
N VAL A 89 -1.01 -6.60 -5.66
CA VAL A 89 -1.32 -6.73 -4.23
C VAL A 89 -2.82 -6.65 -4.03
N VAL A 90 -3.36 -7.47 -3.15
CA VAL A 90 -4.72 -7.35 -2.64
C VAL A 90 -4.64 -6.90 -1.20
N VAL A 91 -5.26 -5.76 -0.88
CA VAL A 91 -5.41 -5.34 0.52
C VAL A 91 -6.65 -6.00 1.09
N ALA A 92 -6.47 -6.82 2.12
CA ALA A 92 -7.50 -7.68 2.73
C ALA A 92 -7.71 -7.34 4.21
#